data_AF-A0A9N7U3Z5-F1
#
_entry.id   AF-A0A9N7U3Z5-F1
#
_cell.length_a   1.000
_cell.length_b   1.000
_cell.length_c   1.000
_cell.angle_alpha   90.00
_cell.angle_beta   90.00
_cell.angle_gamma   90.00
#
_symmetry.space_group_name_H-M   'P 1'
#
loop_
_entity.id
_entity.type
_entity.pdbx_description
1 polymer ?
#
loop_
_entity_poly.entity_id
_entity_poly.type
_entity_poly.pdbx_seq_one_letter_code
_entity_poly.pdbx_strand_id
1 'polypeptide(L)'
;MDDDTPTLKPRRIQNQNVVHRLERRRICSGRPGAQWYRVRCFHQNLFPNFTVVNVEKPPCFLRKFSPDGRCFIAFSSDQTSLEIYEYQGCQAAQDLLRGQEGETLLTANDQRSLNIRGRLFERFFSLLHVTNVASNGEHLNRSGLRL
;
A
#
# COMPACT_ATOMS: atom_id res chain seq x y z
N MET A 1 -38.17 -41.91 -0.99
CA MET A 1 -36.76 -41.90 -1.42
C MET A 1 -36.50 -40.48 -1.83
N ASP A 2 -36.02 -39.67 -0.88
CA ASP A 2 -35.78 -38.25 -1.10
C ASP A 2 -34.44 -38.09 -1.83
N ASP A 3 -34.50 -37.47 -2.99
CA ASP A 3 -33.37 -37.18 -3.87
C ASP A 3 -32.60 -35.99 -3.31
N ASP A 4 -31.55 -36.27 -2.53
CA ASP A 4 -30.58 -35.28 -2.04
C ASP A 4 -29.69 -34.77 -3.20
N THR A 5 -30.27 -34.09 -4.17
CA THR A 5 -29.50 -33.37 -5.19
C THR A 5 -29.07 -32.00 -4.64
N PRO A 6 -27.76 -31.75 -4.44
CA PRO A 6 -27.31 -30.49 -3.86
C PRO A 6 -27.63 -29.32 -4.81
N THR A 7 -28.45 -28.38 -4.31
CA THR A 7 -29.00 -27.22 -5.04
C THR A 7 -27.93 -26.21 -5.51
N LEU A 8 -26.69 -26.32 -5.02
CA LEU A 8 -25.60 -25.40 -5.32
C LEU A 8 -24.41 -26.13 -5.97
N LYS A 9 -24.15 -25.82 -7.24
CA LYS A 9 -22.91 -26.27 -7.90
C LYS A 9 -21.70 -25.52 -7.33
N PRO A 10 -20.65 -26.23 -6.87
CA PRO A 10 -19.45 -25.59 -6.35
C PRO A 10 -18.80 -24.70 -7.42
N ARG A 11 -18.42 -23.48 -7.03
CA ARG A 11 -17.71 -22.57 -7.93
C ARG A 11 -16.30 -23.10 -8.20
N ARG A 12 -15.93 -23.21 -9.48
CA ARG A 12 -14.56 -23.54 -9.89
C ARG A 12 -13.60 -22.42 -9.49
N ILE A 13 -12.65 -22.73 -8.60
CA ILE A 13 -11.59 -21.81 -8.18
C ILE A 13 -10.56 -21.73 -9.32
N GLN A 14 -10.18 -20.52 -9.72
CA GLN A 14 -9.14 -20.33 -10.72
C GLN A 14 -7.74 -20.55 -10.11
N ASN A 15 -6.71 -20.77 -10.94
CA ASN A 15 -5.34 -20.89 -10.46
C ASN A 15 -4.91 -19.63 -9.67
N GLN A 16 -4.53 -19.82 -8.41
CA GLN A 16 -4.13 -18.76 -7.48
C GLN A 16 -2.64 -18.42 -7.56
N ASN A 17 -1.83 -19.25 -8.23
CA ASN A 17 -0.40 -19.06 -8.37
C ASN A 17 -0.09 -17.71 -9.05
N VAL A 18 0.74 -16.89 -8.40
CA VAL A 18 1.08 -15.53 -8.84
C VAL A 18 1.79 -15.52 -10.20
N VAL A 19 2.68 -16.47 -10.47
CA VAL A 19 3.42 -16.59 -11.73
C VAL A 19 2.44 -16.82 -12.88
N HIS A 20 1.51 -17.76 -12.71
CA HIS A 20 0.50 -18.03 -13.73
C HIS A 20 -0.44 -16.84 -13.96
N ARG A 21 -0.78 -16.08 -12.90
CA ARG A 21 -1.61 -14.87 -13.01
C ARG A 21 -0.87 -13.72 -13.70
N LEU A 22 0.43 -13.58 -13.46
CA LEU A 22 1.30 -12.60 -14.12
C LEU A 22 1.41 -12.91 -15.62
N GLU A 23 1.67 -14.16 -15.97
CA GLU A 23 1.77 -14.57 -17.37
C GLU A 23 0.45 -14.35 -18.12
N ARG A 24 -0.68 -14.75 -17.51
CA ARG A 24 -2.01 -14.46 -18.08
C ARG A 24 -2.28 -12.96 -18.24
N ARG A 25 -1.79 -12.12 -17.32
CA ARG A 25 -1.92 -10.66 -17.43
C ARG A 25 -1.08 -10.12 -18.59
N ARG A 26 0.13 -10.66 -18.79
CA ARG A 26 1.03 -10.28 -19.88
C ARG A 26 0.43 -10.54 -21.26
N ILE A 27 -0.19 -11.71 -21.45
CA ILE A 27 -0.66 -12.17 -22.77
C ILE A 27 -2.13 -11.85 -23.08
N CYS A 28 -2.96 -11.50 -22.09
CA CYS A 28 -4.39 -11.24 -22.29
C CYS A 28 -4.81 -9.84 -21.82
N SER A 29 -5.41 -9.05 -22.72
CA SER A 29 -5.95 -7.71 -22.40
C SER A 29 -7.36 -7.73 -21.78
N GLY A 30 -8.03 -8.88 -21.75
CA GLY A 30 -9.36 -9.03 -21.13
C GLY A 30 -10.45 -8.25 -21.86
N ARG A 31 -11.68 -8.29 -21.33
CA ARG A 31 -12.81 -7.54 -21.93
C ARG A 31 -12.64 -6.03 -21.72
N PRO A 32 -13.03 -5.18 -22.68
CA PRO A 32 -13.11 -3.74 -22.48
C PRO A 32 -13.91 -3.39 -21.20
N GLY A 33 -13.46 -2.39 -20.45
CA GLY A 33 -14.10 -1.97 -19.19
C GLY A 33 -13.85 -2.88 -17.98
N ALA A 34 -13.25 -4.06 -18.15
CA ALA A 34 -12.98 -4.98 -17.05
C ALA A 34 -11.66 -4.72 -16.30
N GLN A 35 -10.97 -3.61 -16.57
CA GLN A 35 -9.63 -3.32 -16.05
C GLN A 35 -9.58 -3.37 -14.52
N TRP A 36 -10.47 -2.64 -13.83
CA TRP A 36 -10.52 -2.61 -12.36
C TRP A 36 -10.82 -3.96 -11.73
N TYR A 37 -11.79 -4.68 -12.30
CA TYR A 37 -12.13 -6.04 -11.85
C TYR A 37 -10.93 -6.97 -11.97
N ARG A 38 -10.21 -6.94 -13.11
CA ARG A 38 -9.02 -7.77 -13.32
C ARG A 38 -7.88 -7.40 -12.37
N VAL A 39 -7.65 -6.11 -12.13
CA VAL A 39 -6.63 -5.65 -11.16
C VAL A 39 -6.97 -6.17 -9.76
N ARG A 40 -8.23 -6.08 -9.32
CA ARG A 40 -8.67 -6.63 -8.02
C ARG A 40 -8.50 -8.14 -7.97
N CYS A 41 -8.97 -8.84 -9.00
CA CYS A 41 -8.84 -10.28 -9.15
C CYS A 41 -7.41 -10.75 -9.37
N PHE A 42 -6.43 -9.87 -9.64
CA PHE A 42 -5.01 -10.20 -9.72
C PHE A 42 -4.29 -10.04 -8.38
N HIS A 43 -4.74 -9.09 -7.55
CA HIS A 43 -4.16 -8.89 -6.22
C HIS A 43 -4.90 -9.67 -5.12
N GLN A 44 -6.03 -10.31 -5.43
CA GLN A 44 -6.70 -11.21 -4.50
C GLN A 44 -5.74 -12.32 -4.05
N ASN A 45 -5.62 -12.55 -2.75
CA ASN A 45 -4.70 -13.54 -2.15
C ASN A 45 -3.21 -13.29 -2.42
N LEU A 46 -2.81 -12.05 -2.75
CA LEU A 46 -1.42 -11.63 -2.65
C LEU A 46 -1.21 -10.98 -1.29
N PHE A 47 -0.25 -11.52 -0.55
CA PHE A 47 0.14 -11.03 0.78
C PHE A 47 1.55 -10.47 0.70
N PRO A 48 1.88 -9.42 1.47
CA PRO A 48 3.26 -9.00 1.60
C PRO A 48 4.09 -10.17 2.16
N ASN A 49 5.27 -10.40 1.59
CA ASN A 49 6.24 -11.38 2.11
C ASN A 49 7.04 -10.82 3.30
N PHE A 50 6.97 -9.51 3.51
CA PHE A 50 7.67 -8.83 4.59
C PHE A 50 6.89 -7.59 5.02
N THR A 51 6.70 -7.42 6.33
CA THR A 51 6.01 -6.27 6.90
C THR A 51 6.89 -5.57 7.93
N VAL A 52 6.99 -4.25 7.85
CA VAL A 52 7.65 -3.44 8.89
C VAL A 52 6.58 -2.62 9.58
N VAL A 53 6.53 -2.70 10.90
CA VAL A 53 5.60 -1.91 11.71
C VAL A 53 6.36 -0.82 12.47
N ASN A 54 5.62 0.18 12.94
CA ASN A 54 6.16 1.28 13.73
C ASN A 54 7.35 1.99 13.04
N VAL A 55 7.28 2.15 11.72
CA VAL A 55 8.23 2.97 10.95
C VAL A 55 8.18 4.39 11.52
N GLU A 56 9.35 4.97 11.77
CA GLU A 56 9.45 6.35 12.22
C GLU A 56 9.04 7.26 11.06
N LYS A 57 8.18 8.25 11.36
CA LYS A 57 7.65 9.17 10.36
C LYS A 57 7.81 10.61 10.86
N PRO A 58 7.89 11.59 9.94
CA PRO A 58 7.85 13.00 10.32
C PRO A 58 6.56 13.37 11.08
N PRO A 59 6.54 14.54 11.74
CA PRO A 59 5.36 15.06 12.44
C PRO A 59 4.29 15.50 11.42
N CYS A 60 3.55 14.52 10.90
CA CYS A 60 2.44 14.69 9.97
C CYS A 60 1.38 13.60 10.19
N PHE A 61 0.18 13.78 9.64
CA PHE A 61 -0.87 12.77 9.62
C PHE A 61 -0.97 12.17 8.22
N LEU A 62 -0.40 10.96 8.07
CA LEU A 62 -0.46 10.20 6.82
C LEU A 62 -1.91 9.86 6.47
N ARG A 63 -2.28 10.02 5.19
CA ARG A 63 -3.66 9.84 4.74
C ARG A 63 -3.82 8.71 3.73
N LYS A 64 -3.37 8.89 2.50
CA LYS A 64 -3.53 7.90 1.42
C LYS A 64 -2.60 8.16 0.23
N PHE A 65 -2.43 7.13 -0.58
CA PHE A 65 -1.83 7.27 -1.91
C PHE A 65 -2.77 7.98 -2.89
N SER A 66 -2.19 8.65 -3.87
CA SER A 66 -2.90 9.09 -5.07
C SER A 66 -3.48 7.89 -5.83
N PRO A 67 -4.56 8.06 -6.62
CA PRO A 67 -5.19 6.96 -7.35
C PRO A 67 -4.27 6.18 -8.30
N ASP A 68 -3.23 6.84 -8.81
CA ASP A 68 -2.18 6.25 -9.65
C ASP A 68 -1.01 5.64 -8.85
N GLY A 69 -1.00 5.80 -7.52
CA GLY A 69 -0.01 5.24 -6.60
C GLY A 69 1.36 5.93 -6.61
N ARG A 70 1.52 7.04 -7.33
CA ARG A 70 2.82 7.74 -7.45
C ARG A 70 3.13 8.66 -6.28
N CYS A 71 2.11 9.20 -5.64
CA CYS A 71 2.27 10.14 -4.54
C CYS A 71 1.57 9.63 -3.28
N PHE A 72 2.06 10.06 -2.13
CA PHE A 72 1.46 9.81 -0.82
C PHE A 72 1.13 11.13 -0.14
N ILE A 73 -0.13 11.26 0.28
CA ILE A 73 -0.68 12.51 0.84
C ILE A 73 -0.67 12.41 2.36
N ALA A 74 -0.18 13.45 3.02
CA ALA A 74 -0.27 13.66 4.45
C ALA A 74 -0.76 15.07 4.77
N PHE A 75 -1.24 15.26 5.99
CA PHE A 75 -1.50 16.58 6.56
C PHE A 75 -0.32 16.99 7.45
N SER A 76 0.04 18.25 7.46
CA SER A 76 0.99 18.79 8.43
C SER A 76 0.51 18.56 9.87
N SER A 77 1.42 18.61 10.85
CA SER A 77 1.09 18.39 12.27
C SER A 77 0.03 19.36 12.82
N ASP A 78 0.02 20.59 12.32
CA ASP A 78 -0.96 21.62 12.65
C ASP A 78 -2.25 21.51 11.83
N GLN A 79 -2.33 20.56 10.88
CA GLN A 79 -3.50 20.30 10.02
C GLN A 79 -3.91 21.51 9.17
N THR A 80 -2.97 22.40 8.83
CA THR A 80 -3.22 23.58 7.97
C THR A 80 -2.79 23.34 6.52
N SER A 81 -1.86 22.42 6.31
CA SER A 81 -1.23 22.19 5.02
C SER A 81 -1.30 20.73 4.60
N LEU A 82 -1.29 20.51 3.29
CA LEU A 82 -1.10 19.20 2.67
C LEU A 82 0.38 19.02 2.31
N GLU A 83 0.94 17.90 2.74
CA GLU A 83 2.26 17.43 2.35
C GLU A 83 2.10 16.33 1.30
N ILE A 84 2.69 16.53 0.12
CA ILE A 84 2.67 15.60 -0.99
C ILE A 84 4.05 14.98 -1.09
N TYR A 85 4.13 13.67 -0.89
CA TYR A 85 5.36 12.89 -1.00
C TYR A 85 5.36 12.10 -2.31
N GLU A 86 6.47 12.06 -3.02
CA GLU A 86 6.68 11.15 -4.14
C GLU A 86 7.12 9.77 -3.63
N TYR A 87 6.50 8.71 -4.14
CA TYR A 87 6.82 7.33 -3.78
C TYR A 87 7.98 6.79 -4.64
N GLN A 88 9.08 6.43 -3.99
CA GLN A 88 10.32 5.96 -4.63
C GLN A 88 10.30 4.46 -5.02
N GLY A 89 9.20 3.76 -4.74
CA GLY A 89 9.03 2.35 -5.08
C GLY A 89 9.58 1.38 -4.04
N CYS A 90 9.19 0.11 -4.18
CA CYS A 90 9.49 -0.92 -3.18
C CYS A 90 10.99 -1.22 -3.03
N GLN A 91 11.80 -0.97 -4.08
CA GLN A 91 13.23 -1.21 -4.04
C GLN A 91 14.02 -0.14 -3.24
N ALA A 92 13.41 1.01 -2.92
CA ALA A 92 14.13 2.16 -2.38
C ALA A 92 14.81 1.91 -1.02
N ALA A 93 14.36 0.90 -0.27
CA ALA A 93 14.94 0.48 1.00
C ALA A 93 15.55 -0.94 0.95
N GLN A 94 15.76 -1.51 -0.24
CA GLN A 94 16.25 -2.89 -0.39
C GLN A 94 17.62 -3.10 0.26
N ASP A 95 18.47 -2.09 0.22
CA ASP A 95 19.79 -2.09 0.87
C ASP A 95 19.68 -2.18 2.39
N LEU A 96 18.72 -1.46 3.00
CA LEU A 96 18.46 -1.48 4.44
C LEU A 96 17.92 -2.83 4.92
N LEU A 97 17.11 -3.49 4.09
CA LEU A 97 16.46 -4.76 4.40
C LEU A 97 17.30 -5.98 4.02
N ARG A 98 18.48 -5.80 3.42
CA ARG A 98 19.33 -6.91 2.99
C ARG A 98 19.77 -7.75 4.20
N GLY A 99 19.57 -9.06 4.11
CA GLY A 99 19.94 -9.99 5.20
C GLY A 99 19.08 -9.81 6.45
N GLN A 100 17.87 -9.26 6.31
CA GLN A 100 16.81 -9.46 7.31
C GLN A 100 16.16 -10.81 7.04
N GLU A 101 16.12 -11.65 8.07
CA GLU A 101 15.43 -12.94 8.02
C GLU A 101 14.04 -12.81 8.66
N GLY A 102 13.12 -13.67 8.23
CA GLY A 102 11.74 -13.67 8.70
C GLY A 102 10.79 -12.76 7.90
N GLU A 103 9.54 -12.72 8.35
CA GLU A 103 8.42 -12.11 7.61
C GLU A 103 7.97 -10.76 8.21
N THR A 104 8.42 -10.41 9.41
CA THR A 104 7.98 -9.18 10.07
C THR A 104 9.02 -8.58 11.02
N LEU A 105 9.30 -7.29 10.87
CA LEU A 105 10.02 -6.48 11.86
C LEU A 105 9.02 -5.85 12.82
N LEU A 106 8.61 -6.61 13.84
CA LEU A 106 7.56 -6.23 14.78
C LEU A 106 8.04 -5.23 15.85
N THR A 107 9.03 -5.60 16.68
CA THR A 107 9.46 -4.77 17.83
C THR A 107 10.79 -5.25 18.41
N ALA A 108 11.65 -5.90 17.63
CA ALA A 108 12.99 -6.19 18.14
C ALA A 108 13.70 -4.85 18.38
N ASN A 109 14.04 -4.57 19.65
CA ASN A 109 14.72 -3.35 20.06
C ASN A 109 16.23 -3.44 19.82
N ASP A 110 16.68 -4.32 18.92
CA ASP A 110 18.05 -4.32 18.49
C ASP A 110 18.34 -3.05 17.69
N GLN A 111 19.57 -2.55 17.85
CA GLN A 111 19.99 -1.27 17.28
C GLN A 111 19.79 -1.22 15.75
N ARG A 112 19.90 -2.37 15.08
CA ARG A 112 19.73 -2.50 13.63
C ARG A 112 18.27 -2.30 13.22
N SER A 113 17.32 -2.96 13.89
CA SER A 113 15.89 -2.77 13.63
C SER A 113 15.44 -1.32 13.86
N LEU A 114 15.96 -0.67 14.91
CA LEU A 114 15.70 0.76 15.18
C LEU A 114 16.24 1.64 14.05
N ASN A 115 17.48 1.40 13.59
CA ASN A 115 18.06 2.15 12.48
C ASN A 115 17.27 1.99 11.18
N ILE A 116 16.83 0.76 10.87
CA ILE A 116 16.00 0.49 9.69
C ILE A 116 14.69 1.27 9.79
N ARG A 117 13.97 1.16 10.91
CA ARG A 117 12.68 1.86 11.13
C ARG A 117 12.81 3.37 11.06
N GLY A 118 13.92 3.93 11.53
CA GLY A 118 14.23 5.37 11.45
C GLY A 118 14.39 5.89 10.02
N ARG A 119 14.84 5.03 9.10
CA ARG A 119 15.20 5.43 7.72
C ARG A 119 14.21 5.01 6.65
N LEU A 120 13.28 4.10 6.95
CA LEU A 120 12.37 3.58 5.94
C LEU A 120 11.48 4.65 5.31
N PHE A 121 10.99 5.61 6.10
CA PHE A 121 10.11 6.64 5.57
C PHE A 121 10.82 7.52 4.53
N GLU A 122 12.00 8.05 4.87
CA GLU A 122 12.80 8.88 3.95
C GLU A 122 13.25 8.12 2.68
N ARG A 123 13.43 6.80 2.78
CA ARG A 123 13.73 5.96 1.61
C ARG A 123 12.56 5.86 0.66
N PHE A 124 11.36 5.61 1.19
CA PHE A 124 10.17 5.40 0.36
C PHE A 124 9.53 6.69 -0.12
N PHE A 125 9.67 7.78 0.62
CA PHE A 125 8.91 9.00 0.42
C PHE A 125 9.82 10.22 0.43
N SER A 126 9.92 10.89 -0.70
CA SER A 126 10.56 12.21 -0.82
C SER A 126 9.49 13.30 -0.79
N LEU A 127 9.67 14.34 0.03
CA LEU A 127 8.72 15.45 0.06
C LEU A 127 8.81 16.23 -1.26
N LEU A 128 7.71 16.23 -2.01
CA LEU A 128 7.60 16.89 -3.32
C LEU A 128 7.04 18.30 -3.19
N HIS A 129 5.97 18.47 -2.40
CA HIS A 129 5.30 19.76 -2.27
C HIS A 129 4.57 19.91 -0.93
N VAL A 130 4.44 21.15 -0.47
CA VAL A 130 3.63 21.53 0.69
C VAL A 130 2.68 22.64 0.25
N THR A 131 1.37 22.39 0.37
CA THR A 131 0.33 23.36 0.02
C THR A 131 -0.45 23.75 1.27
N ASN A 132 -0.41 25.03 1.65
CA ASN A 132 -1.31 25.53 2.66
C ASN A 132 -2.73 25.61 2.07
N VAL A 133 -3.69 25.01 2.76
CA VAL A 133 -5.09 24.89 2.32
C VAL A 133 -6.07 25.39 3.38
N ALA A 134 -5.59 25.86 4.54
CA ALA A 134 -6.43 26.42 5.58
C ALA A 134 -6.02 27.87 5.89
N SER A 135 -6.97 28.78 5.77
CA SER A 135 -6.81 30.19 6.14
C SER A 135 -7.21 30.42 7.60
N ASN A 136 -6.42 31.25 8.30
CA ASN A 136 -6.63 31.80 9.65
C ASN A 136 -7.55 31.00 10.60
N GLY A 137 -7.03 29.91 11.18
CA GLY A 137 -7.62 29.22 12.32
C GLY A 137 -8.52 28.02 11.98
N GLU A 138 -8.73 27.72 10.71
CA GLU A 138 -9.41 26.50 10.28
C GLU A 138 -8.46 25.30 10.25
N HIS A 139 -8.95 24.10 10.58
CA HIS A 139 -8.20 22.85 10.49
C HIS A 139 -8.81 21.93 9.46
N LEU A 140 -7.98 21.22 8.71
CA LEU A 140 -8.44 20.25 7.72
C LEU A 140 -9.14 19.08 8.40
N ASN A 141 -10.39 18.83 7.99
CA ASN A 141 -11.11 17.67 8.47
C ASN A 141 -10.52 16.39 7.87
N ARG A 142 -10.10 15.48 8.75
CA ARG A 142 -9.49 14.20 8.38
C ARG A 142 -10.39 13.35 7.49
N SER A 143 -11.72 13.51 7.49
CA SER A 143 -12.65 12.70 6.68
C SER A 143 -12.95 13.27 5.28
N GLY A 144 -12.62 14.54 5.00
CA GLY A 144 -13.14 15.29 3.85
C GLY A 144 -12.44 15.07 2.49
N LEU A 145 -11.24 14.49 2.47
CA LEU A 145 -10.50 14.27 1.21
C LEU A 145 -11.00 13.05 0.43
N ARG A 146 -12.07 13.26 -0.35
CA ARG A 146 -12.45 12.40 -1.48
C ARG A 146 -11.65 12.80 -2.73
N LEU A 147 -10.38 12.37 -2.79
CA LEU A 147 -9.72 12.14 -4.09
C LEU A 147 -10.23 10.86 -4.72
#